data_AF-E3ZMP1-F1
#
_entry.id   AF-E3ZMP1-F1
#
_cell.length_a   1.000
_cell.length_b   1.000
_cell.length_c   1.000
_cell.angle_alpha   90.00
_cell.angle_beta   90.00
_cell.angle_gamma   90.00
#
_symmetry.space_group_name_H-M   'P 1'
#
loop_
_entity.id
_entity.type
_entity.pdbx_description
1 polymer ?
#
loop_
_entity_poly.entity_id
_entity_poly.type
_entity_poly.pdbx_seq_one_letter_code
_entity_poly.pdbx_strand_id
1 'polypeptide(L)'
;MKQNFDDRKIVKQYREIARQIVKKEGLYKNMDQNELCEQTNYWREKFKTKPMTDRDKINIFALAREAASRIIGLDAVVVQLIGALVLGDGKVAEMKTGEGKTLMSLFVMFIEVMRGNRVHLVTANEYLARRDREEIGQVLEYLGVSVALNESGLDKAQKKAIYTADVIYG
;
A
#
# COMPACT_ATOMS: atom_id res chain seq x y z
N MET A 1 14.23 29.07 2.93
CA MET A 1 14.57 28.71 1.54
C MET A 1 13.36 28.06 0.89
N LYS A 2 12.73 28.70 -0.10
CA LYS A 2 11.73 28.01 -0.94
C LYS A 2 12.49 27.16 -1.94
N GLN A 3 12.57 25.86 -1.67
CA GLN A 3 13.11 24.90 -2.64
C GLN A 3 12.14 24.90 -3.82
N ASN A 4 12.58 25.39 -4.97
CA ASN A 4 11.76 25.47 -6.17
C ASN A 4 11.65 24.04 -6.74
N PHE A 5 10.69 23.27 -6.23
CA PHE A 5 10.41 21.92 -6.71
C PHE A 5 9.79 22.03 -8.11
N ASP A 6 10.49 21.51 -9.13
CA ASP A 6 9.88 21.29 -10.43
C ASP A 6 8.99 20.05 -10.35
N ASP A 7 7.76 20.25 -9.86
CA ASP A 7 6.74 19.21 -9.71
C ASP A 7 6.53 18.46 -11.03
N ARG A 8 6.71 19.11 -12.18
CA ARG A 8 6.56 18.45 -13.49
C ARG A 8 7.64 17.42 -13.73
N LYS A 9 8.90 17.71 -13.36
CA LYS A 9 10.02 16.77 -13.50
C LYS A 9 9.87 15.58 -12.56
N ILE A 10 9.45 15.81 -11.32
CA ILE A 10 9.25 14.75 -10.33
C ILE A 10 8.07 13.84 -10.73
N VAL A 11 6.93 14.42 -11.10
CA VAL A 11 5.77 13.65 -11.57
C VAL A 11 6.11 12.84 -12.82
N LYS A 12 6.98 13.34 -13.70
CA LYS A 12 7.48 12.57 -14.84
C LYS A 12 8.26 11.32 -14.42
N GLN A 13 9.12 11.42 -13.40
CA GLN A 13 9.86 10.27 -12.86
C GLN A 13 8.91 9.22 -12.26
N TYR A 14 7.96 9.63 -11.41
CA TYR A 14 6.97 8.71 -10.86
C TYR A 14 6.11 8.05 -11.94
N ARG A 15 5.76 8.80 -12.99
CA ARG A 15 4.99 8.27 -14.12
C ARG A 15 5.74 7.15 -14.85
N GLU A 16 7.05 7.27 -15.02
CA GLU A 16 7.85 6.20 -15.63
C GLU A 16 7.88 4.93 -14.75
N ILE A 17 8.02 5.09 -13.44
CA ILE A 17 7.96 3.95 -12.50
C ILE A 17 6.56 3.32 -12.51
N ALA A 18 5.49 4.12 -12.45
CA ALA A 18 4.11 3.67 -12.49
C ALA A 18 3.79 2.88 -13.78
N ARG A 19 4.29 3.33 -14.93
CA ARG A 19 4.16 2.58 -16.19
C ARG A 19 4.91 1.26 -16.15
N GLN A 20 6.09 1.20 -15.52
CA GLN A 20 6.81 -0.05 -15.35
C GLN A 20 6.06 -1.04 -14.45
N ILE A 21 5.40 -0.56 -13.40
CA ILE A 21 4.50 -1.37 -12.57
C ILE A 21 3.38 -1.97 -13.42
N VAL A 22 2.71 -1.17 -14.25
CA VAL A 22 1.68 -1.67 -15.19
C VAL A 22 2.24 -2.72 -16.15
N LYS A 23 3.44 -2.51 -16.68
CA LYS A 23 4.09 -3.50 -17.56
C LYS A 23 4.49 -4.81 -16.86
N LYS A 24 4.44 -4.87 -15.53
CA LYS A 24 4.65 -6.10 -14.75
C LYS A 24 3.35 -6.86 -14.48
N GLU A 25 2.24 -6.45 -15.10
CA GLU A 25 1.04 -7.27 -15.18
C GLU A 25 1.40 -8.69 -15.66
N GLY A 26 0.92 -9.70 -14.93
CA GLY A 26 1.26 -11.10 -15.21
C GLY A 26 2.44 -11.67 -14.42
N LEU A 27 3.29 -10.83 -13.79
CA LEU A 27 4.47 -11.30 -13.04
C LEU A 27 4.12 -12.36 -11.98
N TYR A 28 2.97 -12.17 -11.31
CA TYR A 28 2.50 -13.03 -10.23
C TYR A 28 1.22 -13.81 -10.59
N LYS A 29 0.76 -13.74 -11.85
CA LYS A 29 -0.54 -14.28 -12.27
C LYS A 29 -0.66 -15.79 -12.07
N ASN A 30 0.44 -16.52 -12.23
CA ASN A 30 0.46 -17.98 -12.11
C ASN A 30 0.72 -18.47 -10.68
N MET A 31 0.91 -17.55 -9.71
CA MET A 31 1.11 -17.91 -8.32
C MET A 31 -0.23 -18.07 -7.59
N ASP A 32 -0.35 -19.06 -6.72
CA ASP A 32 -1.47 -19.21 -5.79
C ASP A 32 -1.33 -18.30 -4.56
N GLN A 33 -2.31 -18.33 -3.64
CA GLN A 33 -2.27 -17.49 -2.43
C GLN A 33 -1.03 -17.73 -1.56
N ASN A 34 -0.62 -19.00 -1.38
CA ASN A 34 0.50 -19.33 -0.52
C ASN A 34 1.81 -18.79 -1.13
N GLU A 35 1.98 -18.96 -2.44
CA GLU A 35 3.14 -18.43 -3.17
C GLU A 35 3.19 -16.89 -3.11
N LEU A 36 2.06 -16.19 -3.18
CA LEU A 36 2.01 -14.72 -3.02
C LEU A 36 2.40 -14.29 -1.60
N CYS A 37 1.94 -15.01 -0.57
CA CYS A 37 2.35 -14.79 0.82
C CYS A 37 3.86 -15.06 1.02
N GLU A 38 4.41 -16.07 0.37
CA GLU A 38 5.85 -16.32 0.36
C GLU A 38 6.63 -15.16 -0.26
N GLN A 39 6.12 -14.52 -1.32
CA GLN A 39 6.71 -13.29 -1.86
C GLN A 39 6.70 -12.15 -0.83
N THR A 40 5.59 -11.95 -0.12
CA THR A 40 5.51 -10.98 0.99
C THR A 40 6.61 -11.24 2.02
N ASN A 41 6.79 -12.49 2.46
CA ASN A 41 7.82 -12.86 3.42
C ASN A 41 9.23 -12.62 2.87
N TYR A 42 9.48 -13.00 1.62
CA TYR A 42 10.75 -12.74 0.95
C TYR A 42 11.09 -11.24 0.95
N TRP A 43 10.13 -10.37 0.61
CA TRP A 43 10.35 -8.93 0.58
C TRP A 43 10.62 -8.37 1.98
N ARG A 44 9.83 -8.77 2.99
CA ARG A 44 10.07 -8.37 4.39
C ARG A 44 11.47 -8.77 4.86
N GLU A 45 11.91 -10.00 4.61
CA GLU A 45 13.26 -10.45 5.00
C GLU A 45 14.37 -9.70 4.27
N LYS A 46 14.18 -9.44 2.97
CA LYS A 46 15.18 -8.73 2.16
C LYS A 46 15.48 -7.33 2.70
N PHE A 47 14.48 -6.57 3.12
CA PHE A 47 14.66 -5.17 3.54
C PHE A 47 15.01 -4.98 5.02
N LYS A 48 15.15 -6.06 5.79
CA LYS A 48 15.81 -5.99 7.11
C LYS A 48 17.27 -5.55 7.01
N THR A 49 17.93 -5.84 5.89
CA THR A 49 19.40 -5.67 5.75
C THR A 49 19.84 -4.95 4.49
N LYS A 50 18.93 -4.68 3.55
CA LYS A 50 19.27 -4.07 2.25
C LYS A 50 18.39 -2.86 1.98
N PRO A 51 18.91 -1.82 1.30
CA PRO A 51 18.07 -0.73 0.81
C PRO A 51 17.17 -1.18 -0.34
N MET A 52 15.99 -0.58 -0.44
CA MET A 52 15.02 -0.86 -1.49
C MET A 52 15.33 -0.09 -2.78
N THR A 53 15.48 -0.83 -3.89
CA THR A 53 15.70 -0.25 -5.21
C THR A 53 14.37 0.06 -5.91
N ASP A 54 14.37 0.89 -6.95
CA ASP A 54 13.16 1.13 -7.74
C ASP A 54 12.63 -0.15 -8.42
N ARG A 55 13.53 -1.08 -8.80
CA ARG A 55 13.14 -2.40 -9.33
C ARG A 55 12.36 -3.20 -8.28
N ASP A 56 12.78 -3.13 -7.03
CA ASP A 56 12.06 -3.79 -5.93
C ASP A 56 10.68 -3.15 -5.71
N LYS A 57 10.61 -1.81 -5.67
CA LYS A 57 9.34 -1.08 -5.55
C LYS A 57 8.36 -1.50 -6.65
N ILE A 58 8.84 -1.59 -7.90
CA ILE A 58 8.03 -2.01 -9.06
C ILE A 58 7.45 -3.41 -8.84
N ASN A 59 8.27 -4.36 -8.39
CA ASN A 59 7.84 -5.74 -8.16
C ASN A 59 6.90 -5.87 -6.95
N ILE A 60 7.09 -5.09 -5.88
CA ILE A 60 6.21 -5.08 -4.71
C ILE A 60 4.84 -4.48 -5.07
N PHE A 61 4.83 -3.39 -5.83
CA PHE A 61 3.57 -2.79 -6.30
C PHE A 61 2.84 -3.74 -7.26
N ALA A 62 3.55 -4.46 -8.13
CA ALA A 62 2.92 -5.47 -8.99
C ALA A 62 2.28 -6.61 -8.18
N LEU A 63 2.87 -7.00 -7.04
CA LEU A 63 2.30 -7.99 -6.14
C LEU A 63 0.99 -7.50 -5.51
N ALA A 64 0.99 -6.27 -4.97
CA ALA A 64 -0.23 -5.66 -4.42
C ALA A 64 -1.33 -5.47 -5.48
N ARG A 65 -0.95 -5.17 -6.73
CA ARG A 65 -1.90 -5.07 -7.85
C ARG A 65 -2.55 -6.40 -8.18
N GLU A 66 -1.76 -7.47 -8.27
CA GLU A 66 -2.29 -8.82 -8.50
C GLU A 66 -3.31 -9.20 -7.41
N ALA A 67 -2.98 -8.95 -6.14
CA ALA A 67 -3.90 -9.21 -5.03
C ALA A 67 -5.18 -8.36 -5.09
N ALA A 68 -5.06 -7.06 -5.39
CA ALA A 68 -6.22 -6.18 -5.54
C ALA A 68 -7.15 -6.64 -6.67
N SER A 69 -6.58 -7.05 -7.80
CA SER A 69 -7.32 -7.59 -8.94
C SER A 69 -8.11 -8.84 -8.55
N ARG A 70 -7.49 -9.77 -7.82
CA ARG A 70 -8.14 -11.02 -7.38
C ARG A 70 -9.22 -10.83 -6.33
N ILE A 71 -8.97 -9.97 -5.35
CA ILE A 71 -9.79 -9.90 -4.13
C ILE A 71 -10.92 -8.89 -4.25
N ILE A 72 -10.66 -7.73 -4.86
CA ILE A 72 -11.66 -6.65 -4.99
C ILE A 72 -11.99 -6.31 -6.44
N GLY A 73 -11.42 -7.02 -7.42
CA GLY A 73 -11.71 -6.79 -8.85
C GLY A 73 -11.21 -5.45 -9.38
N LEU A 74 -10.26 -4.80 -8.68
CA LEU A 74 -9.77 -3.48 -9.05
C LEU A 74 -8.31 -3.54 -9.50
N ASP A 75 -8.07 -3.09 -10.73
CA ASP A 75 -6.73 -2.89 -11.27
C ASP A 75 -6.29 -1.44 -11.12
N ALA A 76 -5.24 -1.22 -10.32
CA ALA A 76 -4.74 0.12 -10.09
C ALA A 76 -4.17 0.76 -11.37
N VAL A 77 -4.64 1.95 -11.68
CA VAL A 77 -4.21 2.73 -12.85
C VAL A 77 -2.99 3.61 -12.55
N VAL A 78 -2.34 4.10 -13.62
CA VAL A 78 -1.10 4.90 -13.51
C VAL A 78 -1.21 6.07 -12.53
N VAL A 79 -2.33 6.79 -12.51
CA VAL A 79 -2.50 7.96 -11.62
C VAL A 79 -2.50 7.56 -10.13
N GLN A 80 -3.11 6.43 -9.79
CA GLN A 80 -3.13 5.91 -8.41
C GLN A 80 -1.73 5.47 -7.98
N LEU A 81 -0.99 4.80 -8.87
CA LEU A 81 0.38 4.38 -8.60
C LEU A 81 1.33 5.57 -8.44
N ILE A 82 1.14 6.65 -9.22
CA ILE A 82 1.85 7.92 -9.02
C ILE A 82 1.53 8.48 -7.64
N GLY A 83 0.25 8.55 -7.25
CA GLY A 83 -0.17 9.01 -5.94
C GLY A 83 0.49 8.24 -4.79
N ALA A 84 0.55 6.91 -4.92
CA ALA A 84 1.21 6.05 -3.94
C ALA A 84 2.72 6.30 -3.86
N LEU A 85 3.40 6.48 -5.00
CA LEU A 85 4.84 6.79 -5.02
C LEU A 85 5.13 8.17 -4.42
N VAL A 86 4.28 9.17 -4.69
CA VAL A 86 4.38 10.51 -4.10
C VAL A 86 4.23 10.43 -2.57
N LEU A 87 3.17 9.76 -2.11
CA LEU A 87 2.88 9.64 -0.68
C LEU A 87 3.94 8.79 0.05
N GLY A 88 4.41 7.70 -0.56
CA GLY A 88 5.48 6.85 -0.02
C GLY A 88 6.85 7.52 0.07
N ASP A 89 7.05 8.65 -0.59
CA ASP A 89 8.22 9.53 -0.45
C ASP A 89 7.99 10.67 0.57
N GLY A 90 6.93 10.59 1.38
CA GLY A 90 6.60 11.55 2.43
C GLY A 90 6.03 12.88 1.91
N LYS A 91 5.54 12.92 0.67
CA LYS A 91 4.94 14.12 0.07
C LYS A 91 3.41 14.05 0.10
N VAL A 92 2.75 15.18 -0.13
CA VAL A 92 1.28 15.23 -0.28
C VAL A 92 0.89 14.85 -1.71
N ALA A 93 0.11 13.79 -1.86
CA ALA A 93 -0.48 13.40 -3.14
C ALA A 93 -1.85 14.07 -3.32
N GLU A 94 -1.89 15.17 -4.07
CA GLU A 94 -3.16 15.80 -4.45
C GLU A 94 -3.84 14.98 -5.57
N MET A 95 -5.01 14.44 -5.24
CA MET A 95 -5.87 13.68 -6.15
C MET A 95 -7.31 14.17 -5.99
N LYS A 96 -8.06 14.24 -7.09
CA LYS A 96 -9.47 14.62 -7.08
C LYS A 96 -10.34 13.51 -6.47
N THR A 97 -11.52 13.88 -5.97
CA THR A 97 -12.54 12.92 -5.55
C THR A 97 -12.88 11.99 -6.72
N GLY A 98 -12.97 10.69 -6.47
CA GLY A 98 -13.23 9.69 -7.51
C GLY A 98 -11.99 9.11 -8.18
N GLU A 99 -10.77 9.64 -7.95
CA GLU A 99 -9.54 9.08 -8.54
C GLU A 99 -9.04 7.80 -7.83
N GLY A 100 -9.78 7.30 -6.84
CA GLY A 100 -9.48 6.04 -6.13
C GLY A 100 -8.35 6.14 -5.10
N LYS A 101 -8.42 7.14 -4.21
CA LYS A 101 -7.50 7.30 -3.07
C LYS A 101 -7.46 6.08 -2.15
N THR A 102 -8.58 5.40 -1.99
CA THR A 102 -8.70 4.17 -1.18
C THR A 102 -7.86 3.04 -1.77
N LEU A 103 -7.96 2.77 -3.08
CA LEU A 103 -7.07 1.78 -3.73
C LEU A 103 -5.60 2.23 -3.73
N MET A 104 -5.34 3.53 -3.88
CA MET A 104 -3.98 4.07 -3.82
C MET A 104 -3.30 3.79 -2.46
N SER A 105 -4.04 3.88 -1.35
CA SER A 105 -3.48 3.68 -0.01
C SER A 105 -2.96 2.26 0.22
N LEU A 106 -3.54 1.24 -0.43
CA LEU A 106 -3.06 -0.15 -0.41
C LEU A 106 -1.55 -0.23 -0.70
N PHE A 107 -1.10 0.44 -1.76
CA PHE A 107 0.29 0.39 -2.21
C PHE A 107 1.25 1.02 -1.21
N VAL A 108 0.81 2.10 -0.55
CA VAL A 108 1.58 2.81 0.48
C VAL A 108 1.67 1.96 1.74
N MET A 109 0.55 1.40 2.19
CA MET A 109 0.55 0.51 3.36
C MET A 109 1.43 -0.72 3.10
N PHE A 110 1.27 -1.37 1.95
CA PHE A 110 1.98 -2.60 1.64
C PHE A 110 3.51 -2.40 1.57
N ILE A 111 3.99 -1.35 0.88
CA ILE A 111 5.42 -1.11 0.77
C ILE A 111 6.06 -0.72 2.11
N GLU A 112 5.36 0.03 2.97
CA GLU A 112 5.85 0.36 4.31
C GLU A 112 5.97 -0.88 5.20
N VAL A 113 5.00 -1.80 5.11
CA VAL A 113 5.11 -3.09 5.78
C VAL A 113 6.31 -3.89 5.27
N MET A 114 6.60 -3.85 3.96
CA MET A 114 7.81 -4.50 3.41
C MET A 114 9.10 -3.87 3.92
N ARG A 115 9.08 -2.58 4.27
CA ARG A 115 10.20 -1.86 4.91
C ARG A 115 10.35 -2.21 6.40
N GLY A 116 9.44 -3.00 6.97
CA GLY A 116 9.42 -3.35 8.40
C GLY A 116 8.71 -2.31 9.28
N ASN A 117 8.01 -1.36 8.68
CA ASN A 117 7.26 -0.34 9.40
C ASN A 117 5.83 -0.82 9.69
N ARG A 118 5.28 -0.36 10.82
CA ARG A 118 3.83 -0.43 11.07
C ARG A 118 3.16 0.82 10.53
N VAL A 119 1.94 0.68 10.01
CA VAL A 119 1.23 1.75 9.32
C VAL A 119 -0.07 2.08 10.02
N HIS A 120 -0.31 3.36 10.29
CA HIS A 120 -1.59 3.85 10.76
C HIS A 120 -2.26 4.65 9.64
N LEU A 121 -3.35 4.13 9.10
CA LEU A 121 -4.19 4.85 8.14
C LEU A 121 -5.24 5.64 8.93
N VAL A 122 -5.11 6.97 8.92
CA VAL A 122 -6.04 7.89 9.60
C VAL A 122 -7.08 8.40 8.61
N THR A 123 -8.33 8.29 8.98
CA THR A 123 -9.50 8.75 8.23
C THR A 123 -10.20 9.89 8.98
N ALA A 124 -11.18 10.52 8.32
CA ALA A 124 -11.93 11.62 8.94
C ALA A 124 -12.92 11.15 10.01
N ASN A 125 -13.35 9.88 9.98
CA ASN A 125 -14.29 9.31 10.93
C ASN A 125 -14.26 7.77 10.91
N GLU A 126 -14.79 7.17 11.97
CA GLU A 126 -14.82 5.72 12.20
C GLU A 126 -15.54 4.93 11.09
N TYR A 127 -16.59 5.50 10.47
CA TYR A 127 -17.26 4.86 9.33
C TYR A 127 -16.32 4.67 8.14
N LEU A 128 -15.53 5.70 7.79
CA LEU A 128 -14.56 5.61 6.71
C LEU A 128 -13.42 4.64 7.05
N ALA A 129 -12.95 4.64 8.31
CA ALA A 129 -11.95 3.68 8.77
C ALA A 129 -12.45 2.23 8.60
N ARG A 130 -13.68 1.96 9.05
CA ARG A 130 -14.29 0.63 8.94
C ARG A 130 -14.46 0.20 7.49
N ARG A 131 -15.05 1.06 6.66
CA ARG A 131 -15.23 0.78 5.23
C ARG A 131 -13.90 0.50 4.53
N ASP A 132 -12.91 1.37 4.72
CA ASP A 132 -11.61 1.22 4.06
C ASP A 132 -10.87 -0.04 4.55
N ARG A 133 -11.05 -0.43 5.82
CA ARG A 133 -10.57 -1.72 6.36
C ARG A 133 -11.27 -2.90 5.71
N GLU A 134 -12.59 -2.85 5.55
CA GLU A 134 -13.37 -3.93 4.92
C GLU A 134 -13.02 -4.08 3.43
N GLU A 135 -12.79 -2.98 2.71
CA GLU A 135 -12.43 -3.00 1.29
C GLU A 135 -10.96 -3.36 1.06
N ILE A 136 -10.02 -2.65 1.67
CA ILE A 136 -8.58 -2.80 1.40
C ILE A 136 -7.90 -3.78 2.34
N GLY A 137 -8.39 -3.90 3.58
CA GLY A 137 -7.79 -4.78 4.58
C GLY A 137 -7.80 -6.25 4.16
N GLN A 138 -8.84 -6.71 3.48
CA GLN A 138 -8.89 -8.08 2.93
C GLN A 138 -7.78 -8.35 1.90
N VAL A 139 -7.35 -7.34 1.13
CA VAL A 139 -6.24 -7.49 0.16
C VAL A 139 -4.91 -7.65 0.89
N LEU A 140 -4.72 -6.89 1.97
CA LEU A 140 -3.55 -6.99 2.84
C LEU A 140 -3.51 -8.34 3.56
N GLU A 141 -4.63 -8.77 4.16
CA GLU A 141 -4.77 -10.06 4.83
C GLU A 141 -4.53 -11.23 3.87
N TYR A 142 -5.03 -11.14 2.63
CA TYR A 142 -4.75 -12.12 1.57
C TYR A 142 -3.25 -12.27 1.25
N LEU A 143 -2.47 -11.19 1.39
CA LEU A 143 -1.02 -11.16 1.23
C LEU A 143 -0.24 -11.48 2.53
N GLY A 144 -0.93 -11.92 3.59
CA GLY A 144 -0.31 -12.25 4.87
C GLY A 144 0.08 -11.03 5.72
N VAL A 145 -0.54 -9.87 5.49
CA VAL A 145 -0.34 -8.66 6.30
C VAL A 145 -1.47 -8.54 7.32
N SER A 146 -1.12 -8.40 8.60
CA SER A 146 -2.11 -8.28 9.67
C SER A 146 -2.74 -6.88 9.71
N VAL A 147 -4.07 -6.83 9.80
CA VAL A 147 -4.85 -5.59 9.79
C VAL A 147 -5.72 -5.49 11.04
N ALA A 148 -5.79 -4.30 11.63
CA ALA A 148 -6.69 -4.00 12.74
C ALA A 148 -7.46 -2.69 12.50
N LEU A 149 -8.55 -2.53 13.24
CA LEU A 149 -9.40 -1.33 13.21
C LEU A 149 -9.46 -0.75 14.62
N ASN A 150 -9.20 0.55 14.73
CA ASN A 150 -9.25 1.30 15.98
C ASN A 150 -10.61 2.00 16.10
N GLU A 151 -11.52 1.35 16.82
CA GLU A 151 -12.90 1.79 17.00
C GLU A 151 -13.17 2.37 18.39
N SER A 152 -14.23 3.15 18.48
CA SER A 152 -14.74 3.61 19.78
C SER A 152 -15.26 2.41 20.59
N GLY A 153 -15.09 2.45 21.92
CA GLY A 153 -15.54 1.37 22.81
C GLY A 153 -14.53 0.25 23.07
N LEU A 154 -13.37 0.23 22.41
CA LEU A 154 -12.29 -0.70 22.76
C LEU A 154 -11.73 -0.42 24.17
N ASP A 155 -11.67 -1.46 25.00
CA ASP A 155 -11.02 -1.38 26.31
C ASP A 155 -9.48 -1.27 26.18
N LYS A 156 -8.78 -1.05 27.30
CA LYS A 156 -7.32 -0.86 27.30
C LYS A 156 -6.56 -2.10 26.77
N ALA A 157 -7.05 -3.31 27.04
CA ALA A 157 -6.41 -4.54 26.60
C ALA A 157 -6.61 -4.75 25.09
N GLN A 158 -7.82 -4.53 24.60
CA GLN A 158 -8.17 -4.56 23.17
C GLN A 158 -7.38 -3.51 22.39
N LYS A 159 -7.31 -2.26 22.89
CA LYS A 159 -6.48 -1.22 22.28
C LYS A 159 -5.01 -1.62 22.19
N LYS A 160 -4.46 -2.20 23.26
CA LYS A 160 -3.07 -2.69 23.23
C LYS A 160 -2.87 -3.80 22.20
N ALA A 161 -3.86 -4.68 22.03
CA ALA A 161 -3.81 -5.78 21.09
C ALA A 161 -3.80 -5.28 19.63
N ILE A 162 -4.63 -4.31 19.25
CA ILE A 162 -4.66 -3.83 17.86
C ILE A 162 -3.32 -3.19 17.43
N TYR A 163 -2.58 -2.59 18.37
CA TYR A 163 -1.28 -1.99 18.08
C TYR A 163 -0.19 -3.00 17.71
N THR A 164 -0.46 -4.31 17.78
CA THR A 164 0.46 -5.36 17.31
C THR A 164 0.34 -5.65 15.80
N ALA A 165 -0.76 -5.21 15.16
CA ALA A 165 -0.98 -5.39 13.73
C ALA A 165 0.03 -4.60 12.88
N ASP A 166 0.28 -5.08 11.67
CA ASP A 166 1.12 -4.40 10.68
C ASP A 166 0.46 -3.10 10.20
N VAL A 167 -0.86 -3.12 10.00
CA VAL A 167 -1.66 -1.98 9.53
C VAL A 167 -2.85 -1.75 10.46
N ILE A 168 -3.07 -0.50 10.84
CA ILE A 168 -4.17 -0.09 11.72
C ILE A 168 -4.96 1.02 11.03
N TYR A 169 -6.26 0.81 10.88
CA TYR A 169 -7.20 1.81 10.38
C TYR A 169 -7.83 2.55 11.55
N GLY A 170 -8.04 3.87 11.46
CA GLY A 170 -8.70 4.66 12.51
C GLY A 170 -9.01 6.09 12.11
#